data_AF-A0A661FEE7-F1
#
_entry.id   AF-A0A661FEE7-F1
#
_cell.length_a   1.000
_cell.length_b   1.000
_cell.length_c   1.000
_cell.angle_alpha   90.00
_cell.angle_beta   90.00
_cell.angle_gamma   90.00
#
_symmetry.space_group_name_H-M   'P 1'
#
loop_
_entity.id
_entity.type
_entity.pdbx_description
1 polymer ?
#
loop_
_entity_poly.entity_id
_entity_poly.type
_entity_poly.pdbx_seq_one_letter_code
_entity_poly.pdbx_strand_id
1 'polypeptide(L)' 'MNYALIGAVMLCIAIIGGWLLIRLRDANKSKQVKWALFVLYFWLLNFVQLIVLALAHYLQR' A
#
# COMPACT_ATOMS: atom_id res chain seq x y z
N MET A 1 -11.37 0.84 20.47
CA MET A 1 -10.99 0.55 19.07
C MET A 1 -10.01 1.62 18.63
N ASN A 2 -8.71 1.32 18.67
CA ASN A 2 -7.69 2.35 18.53
C ASN A 2 -7.35 2.53 17.04
N TYR A 3 -8.10 3.39 16.36
CA TYR A 3 -7.95 3.68 14.94
C TYR A 3 -6.54 4.12 14.55
N ALA A 4 -5.83 4.76 15.47
CA ALA A 4 -4.42 5.13 15.31
C ALA A 4 -3.52 3.91 15.09
N LEU A 5 -3.84 2.78 15.72
CA LEU A 5 -3.06 1.54 15.63
C LEU A 5 -3.26 0.84 14.28
N ILE A 6 -4.49 0.89 13.75
CA ILE A 6 -4.83 0.37 12.41
C ILE A 6 -4.16 1.22 11.33
N GLY A 7 -4.21 2.55 11.45
CA GLY A 7 -3.53 3.47 10.54
C GLY A 7 -2.01 3.30 10.55
N ALA A 8 -1.41 3.08 11.72
CA ALA A 8 0.03 2.85 11.87
C ALA A 8 0.48 1.54 11.21
N VAL A 9 -0.26 0.43 11.42
CA VAL A 9 0.05 -0.87 10.80
C VAL A 9 -0.04 -0.78 9.28
N MET A 10 -1.06 -0.09 8.75
CA MET A 10 -1.19 0.17 7.32
C MET A 10 -0.04 0.96 6.72
N LEU A 11 0.39 2.03 7.42
CA LEU A 11 1.54 2.84 6.99
C LEU A 11 2.81 1.99 6.92
N CYS A 12 3.06 1.17 7.93
CA CYS A 12 4.21 0.26 7.95
C CYS A 12 4.17 -0.73 6.78
N ILE A 13 3.03 -1.33 6.48
CA ILE A 13 2.89 -2.30 5.37
C ILE A 13 3.10 -1.61 4.01
N ALA A 14 2.58 -0.38 3.83
CA ALA A 14 2.77 0.38 2.60
C ALA A 14 4.23 0.75 2.36
N ILE A 15 4.94 1.20 3.41
CA ILE A 15 6.36 1.57 3.35
C ILE A 15 7.22 0.33 3.07
N ILE A 16 6.99 -0.77 3.80
CA ILE A 16 7.75 -2.01 3.64
C ILE A 16 7.48 -2.62 2.27
N GLY A 17 6.22 -2.68 1.83
CA GLY A 17 5.86 -3.21 0.52
C GLY A 17 6.43 -2.40 -0.63
N GLY A 18 6.39 -1.06 -0.53
CA GLY A 18 7.01 -0.17 -1.52
C GLY A 18 8.54 -0.34 -1.56
N TRP A 19 9.19 -0.41 -0.39
CA TRP A 19 10.63 -0.60 -0.31
C TRP A 19 11.08 -1.98 -0.83
N LEU A 20 10.35 -3.04 -0.49
CA LEU A 20 10.65 -4.41 -0.93
C LEU A 20 10.50 -4.57 -2.45
N LEU A 21 9.49 -3.93 -3.06
CA LEU A 21 9.29 -3.90 -4.52
C LEU A 21 10.41 -3.18 -5.26
N ILE A 22 10.92 -2.09 -4.68
CA ILE A 22 12.08 -1.36 -5.23
C ILE A 22 13.34 -2.22 -5.14
N ARG A 23 13.52 -2.93 -4.02
CA ARG A 23 14.73 -3.72 -3.73
C ARG A 23 14.80 -5.07 -4.45
N LEU A 24 13.66 -5.72 -4.73
CA LEU A 24 13.62 -7.03 -5.38
C LEU A 24 13.72 -6.98 -6.92
N ARG A 25 13.57 -5.82 -7.56
CA ARG A 25 13.39 -5.73 -9.01
C ARG A 25 14.52 -5.03 -9.76
N ASP A 26 15.75 -5.43 -9.42
CA ASP A 26 16.93 -5.30 -10.27
C ASP A 26 16.90 -6.38 -11.37
N ALA A 27 16.06 -6.16 -12.37
CA ALA A 27 16.13 -6.89 -13.64
C ALA A 27 15.54 -6.04 -14.78
N ASN A 28 16.40 -5.26 -15.43
CA ASN A 28 16.39 -5.05 -16.89
C ASN A 28 15.07 -4.66 -17.60
N LYS A 29 14.26 -3.73 -17.05
CA LYS A 29 13.17 -3.11 -17.82
C LYS A 29 13.12 -1.58 -17.71
N SER A 30 12.83 -0.95 -18.87
CA SER A 30 12.75 0.50 -19.12
C SER A 30 12.16 1.30 -17.96
N LYS A 31 12.85 2.38 -17.60
CA LYS A 31 12.62 3.29 -16.46
C LYS A 31 11.15 3.77 -16.32
N GLN A 32 10.44 3.90 -17.45
CA GLN A 32 9.04 4.36 -17.50
C GLN A 32 8.03 3.32 -17.01
N VAL A 33 8.23 2.04 -17.33
CA VAL A 33 7.34 0.95 -16.89
C VAL A 33 7.48 0.71 -15.38
N LYS A 34 8.65 0.98 -14.80
CA LYS A 34 8.87 0.92 -13.35
C LYS A 34 8.01 1.95 -12.61
N TRP A 35 7.93 3.18 -13.12
CA TRP A 35 7.09 4.23 -12.54
C TRP A 35 5.60 3.89 -12.63
N ALA A 36 5.13 3.42 -13.78
CA ALA A 36 3.73 3.01 -13.94
C ALA A 36 3.35 1.88 -12.97
N LEU A 37 4.22 0.88 -12.78
CA LEU A 37 3.97 -0.22 -11.83
C LEU A 37 4.06 0.23 -10.37
N PHE A 38 4.91 1.20 -10.04
CA PHE A 38 4.97 1.78 -8.70
C PHE A 38 3.69 2.56 -8.38
N VAL A 39 3.25 3.43 -9.31
CA VAL A 39 1.99 4.18 -9.17
C VAL A 39 0.81 3.22 -9.07
N LEU A 40 0.75 2.18 -9.92
CA LEU A 40 -0.32 1.18 -9.88
C LEU A 40 -0.33 0.41 -8.56
N TYR A 41 0.85 0.02 -8.04
CA TYR A 41 0.97 -0.66 -6.75
C TYR A 41 0.53 0.24 -5.59
N PHE A 42 1.00 1.50 -5.59
CA PHE A 42 0.62 2.47 -4.58
C PHE A 42 -0.89 2.75 -4.61
N TRP A 43 -1.47 2.84 -5.80
CA TRP A 43 -2.89 3.00 -6.00
C TRP A 43 -3.67 1.79 -5.46
N LEU A 44 -3.23 0.57 -5.77
CA LEU A 44 -3.88 -0.65 -5.29
C LEU A 44 -3.82 -0.75 -3.75
N LEU A 45 -2.67 -0.41 -3.17
CA LEU A 45 -2.50 -0.30 -1.71
C LEU A 45 -3.49 0.70 -1.10
N ASN A 46 -3.61 1.88 -1.69
CA ASN A 46 -4.52 2.91 -1.23
C ASN A 46 -5.99 2.45 -1.29
N PHE A 47 -6.37 1.74 -2.35
CA PHE A 47 -7.69 1.11 -2.47
C PHE A 47 -7.94 0.09 -1.35
N VAL A 48 -6.96 -0.77 -1.07
CA VAL A 48 -7.05 -1.73 0.04
C VAL A 48 -7.19 -1.01 1.38
N GLN A 49 -6.47 0.10 1.58
CA GLN A 49 -6.60 0.90 2.79
C GLN A 49 -8.00 1.50 2.95
N LEU A 50 -8.58 2.04 1.88
CA LEU A 50 -9.95 2.57 1.89
C LEU A 50 -10.99 1.49 2.18
N ILE A 51 -10.84 0.29 1.60
CA ILE A 51 -11.74 -0.85 1.84
C ILE A 51 -11.69 -1.26 3.31
N VAL A 52 -10.50 -1.38 3.88
CA VAL A 52 -10.35 -1.74 5.30
C VAL A 52 -10.87 -0.63 6.21
N LEU A 53 -10.67 0.65 5.86
CA LEU A 53 -11.24 1.77 6.62
C LEU A 53 -12.78 1.73 6.59
N ALA A 54 -13.37 1.44 5.44
CA ALA A 54 -14.82 1.32 5.28
C ALA A 54 -15.38 0.12 6.06
N LEU A 55 -14.69 -1.04 6.01
CA LEU A 55 -15.04 -2.22 6.81
C LEU A 55 -14.94 -1.95 8.31
N ALA A 56 -13.88 -1.27 8.76
CA ALA A 56 -13.73 -0.90 10.16
C ALA A 56 -14.87 0.02 10.61
N HIS A 57 -15.20 1.04 9.81
CA HIS A 57 -16.31 1.95 10.09
C HIS A 57 -17.68 1.24 10.06
N TYR A 58 -17.87 0.26 9.17
CA TYR A 58 -19.08 -0.54 9.12
C TYR A 58 -19.22 -1.44 10.37
N LEU A 59 -18.13 -2.08 10.81
CA LEU A 59 -18.11 -2.94 11.99
C LEU A 59 -18.29 -2.14 13.30
N GLN A 60 -17.98 -0.85 13.28
CA GLN A 60 -18.17 0.06 14.41
C GLN A 60 -19.55 0.71 14.48
N ARG A 61 -20.39 0.44 13.49
CA ARG A 61 -21.80 0.80 13.47
C ARG A 61 -22.63 -0.36 13.98
#